data_AF-A0AAD6STP0-F1
#
_entry.id   AF-A0AAD6STP0-F1
#
_cell.length_a   1.000
_cell.length_b   1.000
_cell.length_c   1.000
_cell.angle_alpha   90.00
_cell.angle_beta   90.00
_cell.angle_gamma   90.00
#
_symmetry.space_group_name_H-M   'P 1'
#
loop_
_entity.id
_entity.type
_entity.pdbx_description
1 polymer ?
#
loop_
_entity_poly.entity_id
_entity_poly.type
_entity_poly.pdbx_seq_one_letter_code
_entity_poly.pdbx_strand_id
1 'polypeptide(L)'
;TITGVTGANGVQAAGFGIIASTPRNGGLPKPFEQDTSVIRDNAIASGKTGVCGSTAAGGNNDVAAQLAAASSAGLPTAAADGTVTMTLHQVNEDGAGPFTCDVSGDGGNTFQAATVTTNVPGKFGLSFAVAQDFPLVAKMLVLASGMACTAVRFDALCSSSFL
;
A
#
# COMPACT_ATOMS: atom_id res chain seq x y z
N THR A 1 5.67 3.57 -3.13
CA THR A 1 5.74 2.19 -2.58
C THR A 1 5.67 2.24 -1.08
N ILE A 2 4.69 1.63 -0.40
CA ILE A 2 4.83 1.52 1.06
C ILE A 2 5.91 0.46 1.35
N THR A 3 6.74 0.64 2.36
CA THR A 3 7.88 -0.25 2.67
C THR A 3 7.80 -0.80 4.08
N GLY A 4 6.92 -0.21 4.91
CA GLY A 4 6.66 -0.64 6.26
C GLY A 4 5.22 -0.37 6.65
N VAL A 5 4.64 -1.33 7.38
CA VAL A 5 3.36 -1.23 8.08
C VAL A 5 3.64 -1.57 9.54
N THR A 6 3.34 -0.63 10.42
CA THR A 6 3.55 -0.81 11.86
C THR A 6 2.23 -1.18 12.52
N GLY A 7 2.09 -2.44 12.91
CA GLY A 7 0.93 -2.94 13.63
C GLY A 7 0.96 -2.55 15.12
N ALA A 8 -0.21 -2.29 15.69
CA ALA A 8 -0.35 -2.02 17.14
C ALA A 8 0.01 -3.25 18.00
N ASN A 9 -0.03 -4.44 17.42
CA ASN A 9 0.46 -5.69 18.01
C ASN A 9 1.99 -5.86 17.94
N GLY A 10 2.74 -4.84 17.49
CA GLY A 10 4.20 -4.86 17.38
C GLY A 10 4.74 -5.61 16.16
N VAL A 11 3.85 -6.13 15.30
CA VAL A 11 4.23 -6.80 14.05
C VAL A 11 4.55 -5.75 12.99
N GLN A 12 5.66 -5.95 12.29
CA GLN A 12 6.03 -5.17 11.12
C GLN A 12 5.77 -5.99 9.86
N ALA A 13 5.18 -5.36 8.86
CA ALA A 13 4.99 -5.95 7.54
C ALA A 13 5.40 -4.96 6.45
N ALA A 14 5.48 -5.45 5.22
CA ALA A 14 5.46 -4.65 4.02
C ALA A 14 4.20 -5.05 3.22
N GLY A 15 4.02 -4.47 2.05
CA GLY A 15 2.81 -4.67 1.25
C GLY A 15 3.08 -5.57 0.08
N PHE A 16 2.02 -5.87 -0.64
CA PHE A 16 2.10 -6.83 -1.72
C PHE A 16 2.96 -6.33 -2.88
N GLY A 17 3.69 -7.28 -3.44
CA GLY A 17 4.62 -7.08 -4.54
C GLY A 17 6.00 -6.57 -4.14
N ILE A 18 6.24 -6.29 -2.85
CA ILE A 18 7.54 -5.77 -2.37
C ILE A 18 8.65 -6.79 -2.62
N ILE A 19 9.72 -6.31 -3.26
CA ILE A 19 10.93 -7.08 -3.50
C ILE A 19 12.03 -6.48 -2.61
N ALA A 20 12.48 -7.26 -1.62
CA ALA A 20 13.45 -6.79 -0.64
C ALA A 20 14.76 -6.31 -1.28
N SER A 21 15.16 -6.90 -2.41
CA SER A 21 16.37 -6.55 -3.15
C SER A 21 16.25 -5.31 -4.04
N THR A 22 15.06 -4.72 -4.19
CA THR A 22 14.90 -3.47 -4.96
C THR A 22 15.62 -2.34 -4.22
N PRO A 23 16.61 -1.67 -4.84
CA PRO A 23 17.27 -0.53 -4.21
C PRO A 23 16.30 0.64 -4.08
N ARG A 24 16.40 1.42 -3.00
CA ARG A 24 15.50 2.53 -2.65
C ARG A 24 16.25 3.84 -2.40
N ASN A 25 17.35 4.03 -3.12
CA ASN A 25 18.28 5.14 -2.95
C ASN A 25 18.45 5.99 -4.23
N GLY A 26 17.48 5.92 -5.14
CA GLY A 26 17.46 6.71 -6.38
C GLY A 26 16.05 6.89 -6.92
N GLY A 27 15.91 7.75 -7.93
CA GLY A 27 14.60 8.16 -8.47
C GLY A 27 14.31 7.75 -9.92
N LEU A 28 15.08 6.81 -10.47
CA LEU A 28 14.79 6.26 -11.80
C LEU A 28 13.84 5.06 -11.70
N PRO A 29 12.93 4.85 -12.66
CA PRO A 29 12.04 3.69 -12.65
C PRO A 29 12.79 2.35 -12.54
N LYS A 30 13.93 2.24 -13.23
CA LYS A 30 14.85 1.10 -13.09
C LYS A 30 16.19 1.61 -12.51
N PRO A 31 16.72 0.99 -11.45
CA PRO A 31 16.20 -0.19 -10.74
C PRO A 31 15.24 0.10 -9.58
N PHE A 32 14.87 1.36 -9.30
CA PHE A 32 14.33 1.74 -7.98
C PHE A 32 12.81 1.61 -7.80
N GLU A 33 12.05 1.47 -8.88
CA GLU A 33 10.57 1.44 -8.87
C GLU A 33 9.99 0.08 -9.30
N GLN A 34 10.80 -0.98 -9.23
CA GLN A 34 10.45 -2.28 -9.82
C GLN A 34 9.36 -3.04 -9.06
N ASP A 35 9.21 -2.75 -7.77
CA ASP A 35 8.24 -3.35 -6.87
C ASP A 35 7.14 -2.38 -6.43
N THR A 36 7.03 -1.23 -7.10
CA THR A 36 5.93 -0.31 -6.89
C THR A 36 4.67 -0.86 -7.52
N SER A 37 3.67 -1.14 -6.68
CA SER A 37 2.40 -1.66 -7.17
C SER A 37 1.58 -0.53 -7.80
N VAL A 38 1.16 -0.75 -9.05
CA VAL A 38 0.35 0.20 -9.82
C VAL A 38 -1.06 -0.36 -9.95
N ILE A 39 -2.05 0.40 -9.45
CA ILE A 39 -3.47 0.09 -9.57
C ILE A 39 -4.09 1.00 -10.62
N ARG A 40 -4.89 0.41 -11.51
CA ARG A 40 -5.68 1.17 -12.48
C ARG A 40 -7.05 0.51 -12.60
N ASP A 41 -8.10 1.29 -12.44
CA ASP A 41 -9.47 0.78 -12.52
C ASP A 41 -9.77 0.15 -13.87
N ASN A 42 -9.21 0.66 -14.96
CA ASN A 42 -9.37 0.06 -16.28
C ASN A 42 -8.69 -1.31 -16.40
N ALA A 43 -7.57 -1.53 -15.71
CA ALA A 43 -6.86 -2.81 -15.69
C ALA A 43 -7.61 -3.83 -14.82
N ILE A 44 -8.21 -3.39 -13.73
CA ILE A 44 -9.12 -4.20 -12.91
C ILE A 44 -10.37 -4.56 -13.70
N ALA A 45 -11.05 -3.58 -14.28
CA ALA A 45 -12.31 -3.78 -15.01
C ALA A 45 -12.15 -4.67 -16.25
N SER A 46 -10.98 -4.63 -16.90
CA SER A 46 -10.65 -5.51 -18.03
C SER A 46 -10.11 -6.89 -17.60
N GLY A 47 -9.93 -7.14 -16.30
CA GLY A 47 -9.37 -8.39 -15.78
C GLY A 47 -7.87 -8.57 -16.03
N LYS A 48 -7.16 -7.52 -16.43
CA LYS A 48 -5.70 -7.56 -16.66
C LYS A 48 -4.91 -7.68 -15.36
N THR A 49 -5.44 -7.10 -14.28
CA THR A 49 -4.87 -7.18 -12.93
C THR A 49 -5.96 -7.40 -11.90
N GLY A 50 -5.58 -7.90 -10.72
CA GLY A 50 -6.44 -7.93 -9.54
C GLY A 50 -6.62 -6.56 -8.91
N VAL A 51 -7.43 -6.51 -7.85
CA VAL A 51 -7.78 -5.30 -7.08
C VAL A 51 -6.58 -4.60 -6.44
N CYS A 52 -5.50 -5.34 -6.13
CA CYS A 52 -4.25 -4.78 -5.61
C CYS A 52 -3.22 -4.46 -6.71
N GLY A 53 -3.63 -4.46 -7.98
CA GLY A 53 -2.79 -4.06 -9.11
C GLY A 53 -1.61 -5.00 -9.38
N SER A 54 -0.55 -4.46 -9.98
CA SER A 54 0.64 -5.22 -10.39
C SER A 54 1.92 -4.40 -10.22
N THR A 55 3.05 -5.06 -10.00
CA THR A 55 4.38 -4.45 -10.03
C THR A 55 5.09 -4.69 -11.37
N ALA A 56 6.08 -3.87 -11.69
CA ALA A 56 6.83 -3.99 -12.95
C ALA A 56 7.66 -5.29 -13.01
N ALA A 57 8.28 -5.70 -11.90
CA ALA A 57 9.10 -6.90 -11.83
C ALA A 57 8.35 -8.15 -11.34
N GLY A 58 7.35 -8.00 -10.47
CA GLY A 58 6.59 -9.12 -9.89
C GLY A 58 5.30 -9.47 -10.64
N GLY A 59 4.83 -8.61 -11.55
CA GLY A 59 3.56 -8.82 -12.26
C GLY A 59 2.36 -8.61 -11.35
N ASN A 60 1.24 -9.31 -11.64
CA ASN A 60 0.00 -9.15 -10.90
C ASN A 60 0.15 -9.58 -9.43
N ASN A 61 -0.35 -8.75 -8.50
CA ASN A 61 -0.32 -9.07 -7.09
C ASN A 61 -1.37 -10.15 -6.76
N ASP A 62 -0.92 -11.36 -6.45
CA ASP A 62 -1.77 -12.42 -5.93
C ASP A 62 -2.10 -12.17 -4.44
N VAL A 63 -3.25 -11.54 -4.20
CA VAL A 63 -3.74 -11.17 -2.86
C VAL A 63 -3.88 -12.40 -1.97
N ALA A 64 -4.41 -13.51 -2.50
CA ALA A 64 -4.66 -14.70 -1.70
C ALA A 64 -3.35 -15.35 -1.26
N ALA A 65 -2.40 -15.52 -2.18
CA ALA A 65 -1.10 -16.12 -1.86
C ALA A 65 -0.28 -15.22 -0.91
N GLN A 66 -0.27 -13.92 -1.14
CA GLN A 66 0.51 -12.99 -0.33
C GLN A 66 -0.10 -12.79 1.06
N LEU A 67 -1.44 -12.77 1.19
CA LEU A 67 -2.11 -12.77 2.47
C LEU A 67 -1.89 -14.07 3.25
N ALA A 68 -1.89 -15.23 2.57
CA ALA A 68 -1.57 -16.50 3.21
C ALA A 68 -0.13 -16.51 3.76
N ALA A 69 0.83 -15.96 3.01
CA ALA A 69 2.21 -15.80 3.48
C ALA A 69 2.30 -14.82 4.66
N ALA A 70 1.63 -13.65 4.57
CA ALA A 70 1.63 -12.64 5.62
C ALA A 70 0.94 -13.14 6.90
N SER A 71 -0.18 -13.87 6.79
CA SER A 71 -0.87 -14.46 7.94
C SER A 71 -0.03 -15.50 8.66
N SER A 72 0.77 -16.29 7.91
CA SER A 72 1.72 -17.24 8.49
C SER A 72 2.87 -16.55 9.24
N ALA A 73 3.24 -15.33 8.84
CA ALA A 73 4.25 -14.50 9.50
C ALA A 73 3.68 -13.64 10.65
N GLY A 74 2.35 -13.55 10.76
CA GLY A 74 1.63 -12.62 11.63
C GLY A 74 1.26 -11.34 10.90
N LEU A 75 -0.01 -10.92 11.02
CA LEU A 75 -0.51 -9.69 10.41
C LEU A 75 -0.36 -8.49 11.35
N PRO A 76 -0.03 -7.30 10.85
CA PRO A 76 -0.13 -6.07 11.61
C PRO A 76 -1.60 -5.79 11.94
N THR A 77 -1.89 -5.39 13.18
CA THR A 77 -3.23 -4.96 13.58
C THR A 77 -3.36 -3.44 13.56
N ALA A 78 -4.56 -2.94 13.26
CA ALA A 78 -4.87 -1.54 13.51
C ALA A 78 -4.78 -1.22 15.00
N ALA A 79 -4.54 0.05 15.33
CA ALA A 79 -4.64 0.56 16.70
C ALA A 79 -6.09 0.52 17.22
N ALA A 80 -6.25 0.71 18.52
CA ALA A 80 -7.57 0.67 19.18
C ALA A 80 -8.56 1.70 18.61
N ASP A 81 -8.06 2.80 18.04
CA ASP A 81 -8.86 3.84 17.39
C ASP A 81 -9.08 3.60 15.89
N GLY A 82 -8.66 2.43 15.37
CA GLY A 82 -8.79 2.03 13.97
C GLY A 82 -7.70 2.58 13.04
N THR A 83 -6.63 3.18 13.57
CA THR A 83 -5.53 3.71 12.74
C THR A 83 -4.51 2.65 12.34
N VAL A 84 -3.99 2.77 11.12
CA VAL A 84 -2.88 1.98 10.57
C VAL A 84 -1.80 2.96 10.13
N THR A 85 -0.58 2.77 10.63
CA THR A 85 0.58 3.61 10.31
C THR A 85 1.48 2.90 9.32
N MET A 86 1.87 3.62 8.28
CA MET A 86 2.62 3.11 7.14
C MET A 86 3.77 4.05 6.78
N THR A 87 4.80 3.49 6.16
CA THR A 87 5.93 4.23 5.60
C THR A 87 5.86 4.18 4.08
N LEU A 88 5.46 5.27 3.44
CA LEU A 88 5.52 5.41 1.98
C LEU A 88 6.92 5.84 1.56
N HIS A 89 7.60 5.00 0.79
CA HIS A 89 8.77 5.38 0.03
C HIS A 89 8.34 5.99 -1.31
N GLN A 90 8.56 7.30 -1.46
CA GLN A 90 8.40 8.01 -2.72
C GLN A 90 9.71 7.89 -3.52
N VAL A 91 9.64 7.19 -4.64
CA VAL A 91 10.82 6.93 -5.49
C VAL A 91 11.20 8.21 -6.25
N ASN A 92 10.23 8.83 -6.90
CA ASN A 92 10.38 9.91 -7.88
C ASN A 92 9.21 10.91 -7.78
N GLU A 93 9.21 11.89 -8.68
CA GLU A 93 8.32 13.06 -8.61
C GLU A 93 6.83 12.69 -8.62
N ASP A 94 6.45 11.60 -9.29
CA ASP A 94 5.07 11.14 -9.52
C ASP A 94 4.54 10.10 -8.52
N GLY A 95 5.26 9.88 -7.41
CA GLY A 95 4.84 9.02 -6.31
C GLY A 95 4.24 9.75 -5.11
N ALA A 96 3.81 11.01 -5.27
CA ALA A 96 3.33 11.85 -4.17
C ALA A 96 1.81 11.76 -3.97
N GLY A 97 1.31 12.39 -2.90
CA GLY A 97 -0.13 12.44 -2.60
C GLY A 97 -0.88 13.56 -3.35
N PRO A 98 -2.17 13.80 -2.98
CA PRO A 98 -2.88 13.13 -1.89
C PRO A 98 -3.33 11.71 -2.26
N PHE A 99 -3.06 10.76 -1.36
CA PHE A 99 -3.60 9.40 -1.44
C PHE A 99 -5.01 9.34 -0.84
N THR A 100 -5.87 8.53 -1.47
CA THR A 100 -7.08 7.97 -0.87
C THR A 100 -6.84 6.52 -0.50
N CYS A 101 -7.67 5.95 0.37
CA CYS A 101 -7.43 4.65 0.97
C CYS A 101 -8.73 3.86 1.09
N ASP A 102 -8.69 2.59 0.70
CA ASP A 102 -9.73 1.60 0.93
C ASP A 102 -9.17 0.43 1.71
N VAL A 103 -9.99 -0.19 2.56
CA VAL A 103 -9.57 -1.27 3.45
C VAL A 103 -10.51 -2.47 3.41
N SER A 104 -9.96 -3.65 3.64
CA SER A 104 -10.62 -4.95 3.58
C SER A 104 -10.29 -5.77 4.82
N GLY A 105 -11.34 -6.32 5.42
CA GLY A 105 -11.25 -7.30 6.52
C GLY A 105 -11.44 -8.75 6.09
N ASP A 106 -11.71 -9.01 4.81
CA ASP A 106 -12.09 -10.32 4.27
C ASP A 106 -11.10 -10.86 3.23
N GLY A 107 -9.86 -10.39 3.26
CA GLY A 107 -8.78 -10.84 2.39
C GLY A 107 -8.81 -10.24 0.99
N GLY A 108 -9.29 -9.01 0.85
CA GLY A 108 -9.34 -8.28 -0.42
C GLY A 108 -10.55 -8.63 -1.29
N ASN A 109 -11.60 -9.23 -0.72
CA ASN A 109 -12.83 -9.51 -1.44
C ASN A 109 -13.77 -8.28 -1.45
N THR A 110 -13.84 -7.58 -0.32
CA THR A 110 -14.59 -6.32 -0.19
C THR A 110 -13.71 -5.22 0.37
N PHE A 111 -13.91 -4.01 -0.16
CA PHE A 111 -13.17 -2.81 0.22
C PHE A 111 -14.13 -1.73 0.69
N GLN A 112 -13.77 -1.05 1.77
CA GLN A 112 -14.50 0.08 2.34
C GLN A 112 -13.58 1.28 2.44
N ALA A 113 -14.10 2.47 2.19
CA ALA A 113 -13.32 3.70 2.29
C ALA A 113 -12.75 3.90 3.70
N ALA A 114 -11.48 4.25 3.76
CA ALA A 114 -10.78 4.69 4.96
C ALA A 114 -10.37 6.16 4.83
N THR A 115 -10.27 6.85 5.96
CA THR A 115 -9.84 8.25 5.98
C THR A 115 -8.34 8.33 6.12
N VAL A 116 -7.65 8.97 5.16
CA VAL A 116 -6.22 9.26 5.29
C VAL A 116 -6.05 10.46 6.23
N THR A 117 -5.53 10.23 7.43
CA THR A 117 -5.35 11.24 8.48
C THR A 117 -3.97 11.91 8.42
N THR A 118 -2.98 11.24 7.84
CA THR A 118 -1.67 11.82 7.49
C THR A 118 -1.37 11.40 6.08
N ASN A 119 -1.29 12.39 5.18
CA ASN A 119 -1.06 12.15 3.75
C ASN A 119 0.36 12.54 3.36
N VAL A 120 0.85 11.95 2.28
CA VAL A 120 2.14 12.30 1.70
C VAL A 120 2.01 13.67 1.02
N PRO A 121 2.91 14.62 1.29
CA PRO A 121 2.87 15.92 0.65
C PRO A 121 2.97 15.80 -0.88
N GLY A 122 2.05 16.45 -1.58
CA GLY A 122 2.01 16.45 -3.05
C GLY A 122 0.81 17.22 -3.57
N LYS A 123 0.85 17.55 -4.86
CA LYS A 123 -0.27 18.17 -5.58
C LYS A 123 -0.46 17.44 -6.91
N PHE A 124 -1.66 16.88 -7.11
CA PHE A 124 -1.98 16.05 -8.28
C PHE A 124 -1.02 14.86 -8.47
N GLY A 125 -0.58 14.24 -7.36
CA GLY A 125 0.36 13.12 -7.40
C GLY A 125 1.83 13.53 -7.54
N LEU A 126 2.14 14.84 -7.59
CA LEU A 126 3.48 15.35 -7.85
C LEU A 126 4.12 16.03 -6.62
N SER A 127 5.42 15.79 -6.39
CA SER A 127 6.25 16.53 -5.43
C SER A 127 7.74 16.46 -5.80
N PHE A 128 8.59 17.38 -5.33
CA PHE A 128 10.03 17.36 -5.59
C PHE A 128 10.82 16.27 -4.83
N ALA A 129 10.15 15.39 -4.10
CA ALA A 129 10.82 14.37 -3.31
C ALA A 129 11.33 13.23 -4.19
N VAL A 130 12.51 12.71 -3.83
CA VAL A 130 13.18 11.61 -4.53
C VAL A 130 13.83 10.70 -3.50
N ALA A 131 13.59 9.39 -3.63
CA ALA A 131 14.08 8.36 -2.72
C ALA A 131 13.87 8.73 -1.23
N GLN A 132 12.65 9.15 -0.89
CA GLN A 132 12.32 9.69 0.41
C GLN A 132 11.14 8.96 1.05
N ASP A 133 11.27 8.69 2.34
CA ASP A 133 10.21 8.10 3.14
C ASP A 133 9.29 9.18 3.73
N PHE A 134 8.00 8.89 3.72
CA PHE A 134 6.95 9.70 4.30
C PHE A 134 6.02 8.85 5.16
N PRO A 135 5.54 9.38 6.30
CA PRO A 135 4.47 8.73 7.02
C PRO A 135 3.17 8.82 6.21
N LEU A 136 2.44 7.71 6.14
CA LEU A 136 1.08 7.64 5.62
C LEU A 136 0.23 6.97 6.70
N VAL A 137 -0.85 7.63 7.13
CA VAL A 137 -1.73 7.10 8.17
C VAL A 137 -3.15 7.06 7.65
N ALA A 138 -3.75 5.88 7.72
CA ALA A 138 -5.14 5.66 7.38
C ALA A 138 -5.94 5.26 8.62
N LYS A 139 -7.16 5.77 8.74
CA LYS A 139 -8.11 5.44 9.79
C LYS A 139 -9.28 4.70 9.18
N MET A 140 -9.46 3.47 9.62
CA MET A 140 -10.57 2.63 9.20
C MET A 140 -11.86 3.14 9.86
N LEU A 141 -12.87 3.44 9.05
CA LEU A 141 -14.14 3.98 9.54
C LEU A 141 -15.05 2.87 10.13
N VAL A 142 -14.79 1.62 9.77
CA VAL A 142 -15.54 0.44 10.20
C VAL A 142 -14.57 -0.66 10.59
N LEU A 143 -14.00 -0.60 11.80
CA LEU A 143 -13.50 -1.79 12.46
C LEU A 143 -14.15 -1.91 13.85
N ALA A 144 -14.87 -3.01 14.09
CA ALA A 144 -14.96 -3.55 15.43
C ALA A 144 -13.53 -3.73 15.95
N SER A 145 -13.23 -3.19 17.14
CA SER A 145 -11.93 -3.24 17.78
C SER A 145 -11.32 -4.65 17.72
N GLY A 146 -10.06 -4.77 17.24
CA GLY A 146 -9.34 -6.05 17.20
C GLY A 146 -9.41 -6.83 15.88
N MET A 147 -10.05 -6.29 14.83
CA MET A 147 -10.01 -6.88 13.50
C MET A 147 -8.64 -6.72 12.84
N ALA A 148 -8.13 -7.80 12.25
CA ALA A 148 -6.93 -7.79 11.44
C ALA A 148 -7.21 -7.07 10.11
N CYS A 149 -6.33 -6.16 9.72
CA CYS A 149 -6.41 -5.54 8.41
C CYS A 149 -5.81 -6.51 7.38
N THR A 150 -6.61 -6.94 6.41
CA THR A 150 -6.21 -8.00 5.47
C THR A 150 -5.95 -7.50 4.05
N ALA A 151 -6.60 -6.40 3.61
CA ALA A 151 -6.15 -5.64 2.44
C ALA A 151 -6.34 -4.09 2.55
N VAL A 152 -5.45 -3.19 2.06
CA VAL A 152 -5.54 -1.70 2.13
C VAL A 152 -5.07 -1.09 0.82
N ARG A 153 -5.96 -0.91 -0.14
CA ARG A 153 -5.65 -0.23 -1.39
C ARG A 153 -5.45 1.27 -1.15
N PHE A 154 -4.36 1.86 -1.65
CA PHE A 154 -4.23 3.31 -1.77
C PHE A 154 -4.41 3.74 -3.22
N ASP A 155 -5.32 4.68 -3.45
CA ASP A 155 -5.56 5.26 -4.76
C ASP A 155 -5.20 6.74 -4.73
N ALA A 156 -4.09 7.12 -5.36
CA ALA A 156 -3.71 8.51 -5.57
C ALA A 156 -4.01 9.00 -6.99
N LEU A 157 -4.66 8.20 -7.85
CA LEU A 157 -4.49 8.24 -9.31
C LEU A 157 -3.01 7.95 -9.67
N CYS A 158 -2.70 6.66 -9.81
CA CYS A 158 -1.42 6.06 -10.23
C CYS A 158 -0.36 5.90 -9.10
N SER A 159 0.08 4.65 -8.92
CA SER A 159 1.29 4.25 -8.20
C SER A 159 1.25 4.27 -6.66
N SER A 160 0.73 3.20 -6.04
CA SER A 160 1.22 2.56 -4.80
C SER A 160 0.12 1.71 -4.15
N SER A 161 -0.09 0.46 -4.60
CA SER A 161 -0.88 -0.51 -3.84
C SER A 161 -0.15 -0.93 -2.58
N PHE A 162 -0.79 -0.73 -1.43
CA PHE A 162 -0.84 -1.73 -0.37
C PHE A 162 -2.23 -2.37 -0.50
N LEU A 163 -2.73 -3.27 0.35
CA LEU A 163 -2.00 -4.25 1.09
C LEU A 163 -1.84 -5.43 0.17
#